data_AF-A0A8J2YXD9-F1
#
_entry.id   AF-A0A8J2YXD9-F1
#
_cell.length_a   1.000
_cell.length_b   1.000
_cell.length_c   1.000
_cell.angle_alpha   90.00
_cell.angle_beta   90.00
_cell.angle_gamma   90.00
#
_symmetry.space_group_name_H-M   'P 1'
#
loop_
_entity.id
_entity.type
_entity.pdbx_description
1 polymer ?
#
loop_
_entity_poly.entity_id
_entity_poly.type
_entity_poly.pdbx_seq_one_letter_code
_entity_poly.pdbx_strand_id
1 'polypeptide(L)' 'MVPLADSTIYEMEQRGEFPRRFNLSPRCVVWDLAEVEAWLESRRTKPIVAAKGPDVRQRKTHPVKATDRPPATA' A
#
# COMPACT_ATOMS: atom_id res chain seq x y z
N MET A 1 -14.51 0.60 2.67
CA MET A 1 -13.50 0.54 3.76
C MET A 1 -12.13 0.78 3.13
N VAL A 2 -11.38 1.78 3.56
CA VAL A 2 -10.07 2.13 2.98
C VAL A 2 -9.01 1.20 3.58
N PRO A 3 -8.30 0.35 2.79
CA PRO A 3 -7.33 -0.61 3.31
C PRO A 3 -5.98 0.05 3.61
N LEU A 4 -5.98 1.09 4.44
CA LEU A 4 -4.79 1.79 4.91
C LEU A 4 -4.73 1.74 6.44
N ALA A 5 -3.52 1.81 6.99
CA ALA A 5 -3.34 1.95 8.43
C ALA A 5 -3.79 3.34 8.89
N ASP A 6 -4.33 3.44 10.11
CA ASP A 6 -4.79 4.72 10.68
C ASP A 6 -3.69 5.78 10.73
N SER A 7 -2.44 5.37 10.97
CA SER A 7 -1.28 6.25 10.94
C SER A 7 -1.04 6.84 9.55
N THR A 8 -1.14 6.02 8.51
CA THR A 8 -1.03 6.47 7.11
C THR A 8 -2.15 7.43 6.75
N ILE A 9 -3.37 7.15 7.20
CA ILE A 9 -4.52 8.04 6.97
C ILE A 9 -4.27 9.39 7.65
N TYR A 10 -3.78 9.41 8.89
CA TYR A 10 -3.44 10.65 9.60
C TYR A 10 -2.33 11.45 8.90
N GLU A 11 -1.26 10.79 8.45
CA GLU A 11 -0.19 11.44 7.70
C GLU A 11 -0.70 12.04 6.38
N MET A 12 -1.58 11.33 5.68
CA MET A 12 -2.17 11.82 4.43
C MET A 12 -3.15 12.97 4.66
N GLU A 13 -3.91 12.95 5.75
CA GLU A 13 -4.78 14.06 6.17
C GLU A 13 -3.94 15.33 6.46
N GLN A 14 -2.82 15.19 7.18
CA GLN A 14 -1.89 16.30 7.44
C GLN A 14 -1.29 16.88 6.14
N ARG A 15 -1.03 16.03 5.15
CA ARG A 15 -0.54 16.44 3.83
C ARG A 15 -1.63 16.99 2.91
N GLY A 16 -2.91 16.91 3.29
CA GLY A 16 -4.04 17.28 2.45
C GLY A 16 -4.26 16.35 1.25
N GLU A 17 -3.69 15.14 1.28
CA GLU A 17 -3.83 14.13 0.23
C GLU A 17 -5.01 13.18 0.46
N PHE A 18 -5.71 13.33 1.58
CA PHE A 18 -6.86 12.50 1.97
C PHE A 18 -8.02 13.39 2.43
N PRO A 19 -9.29 12.99 2.18
CA PRO A 19 -10.48 13.72 2.62
C PRO A 19 -10.45 14.08 4.10
N ARG A 20 -10.93 15.29 4.43
CA ARG A 20 -10.96 15.74 5.82
C ARG A 20 -12.04 15.00 6.59
N ARG A 21 -11.71 14.51 7.77
CA ARG A 21 -12.67 13.78 8.62
C ARG A 21 -13.66 14.72 9.29
N PHE A 22 -14.89 14.25 9.50
CA PHE A 22 -15.87 14.94 10.32
C PHE A 22 -16.58 13.99 11.29
N ASN A 23 -17.09 14.54 12.38
CA ASN A 23 -17.75 13.76 13.42
C ASN A 23 -19.25 13.70 13.12
N LEU A 24 -19.78 12.51 12.89
CA LEU A 24 -21.22 12.26 12.89
C LEU A 24 -21.77 12.25 14.33
N SER A 25 -20.95 11.76 15.26
CA SER A 25 -21.21 11.79 16.72
C SER A 25 -19.90 11.89 17.49
N PRO A 26 -19.91 12.11 18.83
CA PRO A 26 -18.68 12.26 19.62
C PRO A 26 -17.70 11.08 19.53
N ARG A 27 -18.15 9.90 19.10
CA ARG A 27 -17.32 8.70 18.93
C ARG A 27 -17.30 8.16 17.50
N CYS A 28 -18.01 8.80 16.57
CA CYS A 28 -18.16 8.34 15.20
C CYS A 28 -17.57 9.38 14.25
N VAL A 29 -16.34 9.12 13.84
CA VAL A 29 -15.63 9.87 12.80
C VAL A 29 -15.92 9.20 11.47
N VAL A 30 -16.34 9.98 10.48
CA VAL A 30 -16.65 9.50 9.13
C VAL A 30 -15.98 10.40 8.08
N TRP A 31 -15.94 9.89 6.85
CA TRP A 31 -15.53 10.62 5.66
C TRP A 31 -16.70 10.73 4.70
N ASP A 32 -16.69 11.79 3.90
CA ASP A 32 -17.66 11.92 2.81
C ASP A 32 -17.37 10.86 1.74
N LEU A 33 -18.42 10.18 1.28
CA LEU A 33 -18.28 9.11 0.30
C LEU A 33 -17.75 9.62 -1.03
N ALA A 34 -18.27 10.75 -1.53
CA ALA A 34 -17.90 11.30 -2.83
C ALA A 34 -16.44 11.77 -2.85
N GLU A 35 -15.95 12.36 -1.75
CA GLU A 35 -14.53 12.73 -1.63
C GLU A 35 -13.61 11.50 -1.62
N VAL A 36 -14.00 10.43 -0.91
CA VAL A 36 -13.23 9.18 -0.88
C VAL A 36 -13.23 8.49 -2.24
N GLU A 37 -14.36 8.50 -2.96
CA GLU A 37 -14.47 7.95 -4.31
C GLU A 37 -13.58 8.72 -5.30
N ALA A 38 -13.65 10.05 -5.31
CA ALA A 38 -12.79 10.89 -6.16
C ALA A 38 -11.29 10.69 -5.84
N TRP A 39 -10.95 10.50 -4.56
CA TRP A 39 -9.59 10.18 -4.15
C TRP A 39 -9.13 8.79 -4.64
N LEU A 40 -10.00 7.78 -4.54
CA LEU A 40 -9.72 6.43 -5.07
C LEU A 40 -9.51 6.46 -6.59
N GLU A 41 -10.33 7.20 -7.33
CA GLU A 41 -10.17 7.39 -8.78
C GLU A 41 -8.86 8.08 -9.15
N SER A 42 -8.49 9.12 -8.39
CA SER A 42 -7.21 9.81 -8.55
C SER A 42 -6.01 8.87 -8.35
N ARG A 43 -6.09 7.98 -7.35
CA ARG A 43 -5.07 6.95 -7.08
C ARG A 43 -5.07 5.83 -8.13
N ARG A 44 -6.23 5.46 -8.67
CA ARG A 44 -6.35 4.48 -9.75
C ARG A 44 -5.67 4.98 -11.03
N THR A 45 -5.75 6.27 -11.29
CA THR A 45 -5.10 6.91 -12.46
C THR A 45 -3.58 7.03 -12.28
N LYS A 46 -3.09 7.08 -11.03
CA LYS A 46 -1.66 7.08 -10.69
C LYS A 46 -1.30 5.85 -9.86
N PRO A 47 -1.29 4.65 -10.46
CA PRO A 47 -0.99 3.43 -9.72
C PRO A 47 0.42 3.50 -9.14
N ILE A 48 0.53 3.38 -7.82
CA ILE A 48 1.82 3.20 -7.16
C ILE A 48 2.32 1.81 -7.55
N VAL A 49 3.47 1.74 -8.20
CA VAL A 49 4.10 0.46 -8.55
C VAL A 49 4.38 -0.29 -7.24
N ALA A 50 3.90 -1.53 -7.16
CA ALA A 50 4.18 -2.39 -6.02
C ALA A 50 5.69 -2.42 -5.76
N ALA A 51 6.10 -2.26 -4.50
CA ALA A 51 7.50 -2.38 -4.13
C ALA A 51 8.04 -3.72 -4.61
N LYS A 52 9.27 -3.73 -5.14
CA LYS A 52 9.94 -4.98 -5.51
C LYS A 52 9.96 -5.90 -4.28
N GLY A 53 9.47 -7.12 -4.45
CA GLY A 53 9.54 -8.11 -3.38
C GLY A 53 11.00 -8.28 -2.90
N PRO A 54 11.22 -8.62 -1.63
CA PRO A 54 12.56 -8.78 -1.10
C PRO A 54 13.32 -9.85 -1.87
N ASP A 55 14.54 -9.55 -2.32
CA ASP A 55 15.40 -10.55 -2.96
C ASP A 55 15.74 -11.66 -1.95
N VAL A 56 15.12 -12.81 -2.15
CA VAL A 56 15.25 -13.97 -1.27
C VAL A 56 16.68 -14.52 -1.22
N ARG A 57 17.52 -14.21 -2.20
CA ARG A 57 18.93 -14.62 -2.26
C ARG A 57 19.81 -13.80 -1.31
N GLN A 58 19.36 -12.60 -0.92
CA GLN A 58 20.04 -11.73 0.06
C GLN A 58 19.72 -12.10 1.52
N ARG A 59 18.94 -13.16 1.75
CA ARG A 59 18.55 -13.57 3.12
C ARG A 59 19.75 -14.13 3.88
N LYS A 60 20.07 -13.51 5.02
CA LYS A 60 21.17 -13.93 5.90
C LYS A 60 20.89 -15.26 6.63
N THR A 61 19.66 -15.47 7.09
CA THR A 61 19.31 -16.62 7.94
C THR A 61 18.98 -17.89 7.14
N HIS A 62 18.36 -17.75 5.96
CA HIS A 62 17.98 -18.88 5.09
C HIS A 62 18.26 -18.54 3.62
N PRO A 63 19.53 -18.57 3.20
CA PRO A 63 19.89 -18.28 1.82
C PRO A 63 19.37 -19.38 0.88
N VAL A 64 18.81 -18.98 -0.27
CA VAL A 64 18.39 -19.92 -1.31
C VAL A 64 19.63 -20.52 -1.96
N LYS A 65 19.80 -21.84 -1.84
CA LYS A 65 20.89 -22.58 -2.49
C LYS A 65 20.69 -22.51 -4.01
N ALA A 66 21.69 -22.05 -4.75
CA ALA A 66 21.63 -22.04 -6.20
C ALA A 66 21.42 -23.48 -6.69
N THR A 67 20.31 -23.75 -7.37
CA THR A 67 20.11 -25.03 -8.05
C THR A 67 21.12 -25.10 -9.17
N ASP A 68 22.16 -25.89 -8.98
CA ASP A 68 23.03 -26.38 -10.05
C ASP A 68 22.14 -27.19 -11.00
N ARG A 69 21.62 -26.55 -12.04
CA ARG A 69 21.03 -27.26 -13.16
C ARG A 69 22.17 -27.45 -14.16
N PRO A 70 22.68 -28.68 -14.36
CA PRO A 70 23.68 -28.90 -15.39
C PRO A 70 23.08 -28.50 -16.75
N PRO A 71 23.86 -27.90 -17.65
CA PRO A 71 23.38 -27.54 -18.97
C PRO A 71 22.88 -28.79 -19.68
N ALA A 72 21.62 -28.76 -20.13
CA ALA A 72 21.07 -29.80 -20.99
C ALA A 72 21.95 -29.91 -22.23
N THR A 73 22.61 -31.05 -22.38
CA THR A 73 23.46 -31.38 -23.51
C THR A 73 22.58 -31.51 -24.76
N ALA A 74 23.06 -30.93 -25.87
CA ALA A 74 22.43 -30.93 -27.19
C ALA A 74 22.38 -32.32 -27.83
#